data_AF-A0A8R7QTF0-F1
#
_entry.id   AF-A0A8R7QTF0-F1
#
_cell.length_a   1.000
_cell.length_b   1.000
_cell.length_c   1.000
_cell.angle_alpha   90.00
_cell.angle_beta   90.00
_cell.angle_gamma   90.00
#
_symmetry.space_group_name_H-M   'P 1'
#
loop_
_entity.id
_entity.type
_entity.pdbx_description
1 polymer ?
#
loop_
_entity_poly.entity_id
_entity_poly.type
_entity_poly.pdbx_seq_one_letter_code
_entity_poly.pdbx_strand_id
1 'polypeptide(L)'
;MEWVRAEVDTSNEKVRERVHSVFLDMSNVVNIDTSELVGLEEIHKELASLGIQMAIASLGWQAIQKMKLAHVVDRIGEDWIFLTVGEAVEGCLTAHKGSAMEC
;
A
#
# COMPACT_ATOMS: atom_id res chain seq x y z
N MET A 1 5.87 11.45 4.89
CA MET A 1 5.12 10.53 5.77
C MET A 1 4.74 11.15 7.12
N GLU A 2 4.97 12.44 7.34
CA GLU A 2 4.65 13.10 8.62
C GLU A 2 3.17 13.01 9.00
N TRP A 3 2.27 13.08 8.02
CA TRP A 3 0.83 12.91 8.24
C TRP A 3 0.47 11.52 8.80
N VAL A 4 1.07 10.45 8.26
CA VAL A 4 0.85 9.07 8.74
C VAL A 4 1.33 8.96 10.18
N ARG A 5 2.52 9.50 10.46
CA ARG A 5 3.13 9.44 11.79
C ARG A 5 2.31 10.23 12.81
N ALA A 6 1.83 11.42 12.47
CA ALA A 6 0.95 12.21 13.33
C ALA A 6 -0.36 11.47 13.66
N GLU A 7 -0.96 10.77 12.68
CA GLU A 7 -2.17 9.96 12.92
C GLU A 7 -1.86 8.72 13.80
N VAL A 8 -0.72 8.07 13.59
CA VAL A 8 -0.27 6.94 14.44
C VAL A 8 0.03 7.40 15.87
N ASP A 9 0.72 8.53 16.06
CA ASP A 9 1.18 9.02 17.37
C ASP A 9 0.04 9.60 18.22
N THR A 10 -1.02 10.14 17.60
CA THR A 10 -2.20 10.65 18.31
C THR A 10 -3.15 9.55 18.82
N SER A 11 -2.85 8.28 18.54
CA SER A 11 -3.70 7.12 18.86
C SER A 11 -3.61 6.62 20.32
N ASN A 12 -2.76 7.22 21.16
CA ASN A 12 -2.24 6.53 22.36
C ASN A 12 -3.13 6.53 23.63
N GLU A 13 -4.42 6.88 23.59
CA GLU A 13 -5.19 6.90 24.87
C GLU A 13 -6.67 6.52 24.87
N LYS A 14 -7.38 6.35 23.74
CA LYS A 14 -8.77 5.85 23.76
C LYS A 14 -9.06 5.09 22.47
N VAL A 15 -9.81 3.99 22.56
CA VAL A 15 -10.35 3.14 21.48
C VAL A 15 -10.77 3.96 20.24
N ARG A 16 -9.81 4.36 19.40
CA ARG A 16 -10.00 5.17 18.20
C ARG A 16 -9.23 4.54 17.05
N GLU A 17 -9.80 4.77 15.87
CA GLU A 17 -9.49 4.13 14.60
C GLU A 17 -8.01 4.27 14.23
N ARG A 18 -7.23 3.21 14.47
CA ARG A 18 -5.86 3.10 13.96
C ARG A 18 -5.91 2.99 12.43
N VAL A 19 -5.02 3.68 11.72
CA VAL A 19 -4.84 3.43 10.28
C VAL A 19 -4.21 2.06 10.11
N HIS A 20 -4.94 1.14 9.47
CA HIS A 20 -4.46 -0.22 9.19
C HIS A 20 -3.92 -0.36 7.77
N SER A 21 -4.40 0.47 6.83
CA SER A 21 -4.02 0.37 5.43
C SER A 21 -4.04 1.72 4.73
N VAL A 22 -3.12 1.89 3.78
CA VAL A 22 -3.01 3.04 2.88
C VAL A 22 -3.19 2.55 1.45
N PHE A 23 -4.13 3.17 0.73
CA PHE A 23 -4.39 2.90 -0.68
C PHE A 23 -3.79 4.02 -1.53
N LEU A 24 -2.90 3.67 -2.44
CA LEU A 24 -2.27 4.60 -3.36
C LEU A 24 -2.95 4.51 -4.72
N ASP A 25 -3.76 5.51 -5.06
CA ASP A 25 -4.36 5.63 -6.39
C ASP A 25 -3.36 6.26 -7.37
N MET A 26 -2.91 5.46 -8.33
CA MET A 26 -1.86 5.83 -9.28
C MET A 26 -2.42 6.04 -10.70
N SER A 27 -3.72 6.33 -10.84
CA SER A 27 -4.39 6.54 -12.14
C SER A 27 -3.73 7.62 -13.01
N ASN A 28 -3.14 8.63 -12.37
CA ASN A 28 -2.52 9.78 -13.03
C ASN A 28 -1.02 9.55 -13.32
N VAL A 29 -0.49 8.38 -13.00
CA VAL A 29 0.91 8.02 -13.24
C VAL A 29 1.02 7.33 -14.59
N VAL A 30 1.36 8.14 -15.60
CA VAL A 30 1.53 7.67 -16.99
C VAL A 30 2.85 6.92 -17.18
N ASN A 31 3.87 7.28 -16.41
CA ASN A 31 5.20 6.71 -16.49
C ASN A 31 5.84 6.67 -15.10
N ILE A 32 6.66 5.66 -14.85
CA ILE A 32 7.46 5.53 -13.64
C ILE A 32 8.94 5.45 -14.02
N ASP A 33 9.78 6.23 -13.34
CA ASP A 33 11.24 6.18 -13.46
C ASP A 33 11.93 5.50 -12.27
N THR A 34 13.25 5.36 -12.33
CA THR A 34 14.05 4.68 -11.30
C THR A 34 13.91 5.34 -9.92
N SER A 35 13.83 6.66 -9.87
CA SER A 35 13.73 7.39 -8.59
C SER A 35 12.37 7.19 -7.95
N GLU A 36 11.32 7.14 -8.77
CA GLU A 36 9.95 6.87 -8.32
C GLU A 36 9.80 5.43 -7.82
N LEU A 37 10.46 4.45 -8.46
CA LEU A 37 10.50 3.06 -7.99
C LEU A 37 11.17 2.94 -6.62
N VAL A 38 12.34 3.58 -6.44
CA VAL A 38 13.06 3.56 -5.17
C VAL A 38 12.25 4.23 -4.07
N GLY A 39 11.66 5.40 -4.34
CA GLY A 39 10.81 6.10 -3.38
C GLY A 39 9.58 5.28 -2.98
N LEU A 40 8.95 4.58 -3.93
CA LEU A 40 7.81 3.71 -3.65
C LEU A 40 8.18 2.55 -2.72
N GLU A 41 9.36 1.97 -2.88
CA GLU A 41 9.86 0.94 -1.96
C GLU A 41 10.19 1.48 -0.57
N GLU A 42 10.74 2.69 -0.49
CA GLU A 42 11.01 3.33 0.80
C GLU A 42 9.70 3.60 1.54
N ILE A 43 8.69 4.13 0.84
CA ILE A 43 7.34 4.32 1.37
C ILE A 43 6.77 2.98 1.88
N HIS A 44 6.90 1.91 1.10
CA HIS A 44 6.45 0.58 1.51
C HIS A 44 7.13 0.11 2.81
N LYS A 45 8.46 0.22 2.90
CA LYS A 45 9.23 -0.17 4.09
C LYS A 45 8.85 0.64 5.31
N GLU A 46 8.68 1.94 5.15
CA GLU A 46 8.26 2.84 6.23
C GLU A 46 6.87 2.47 6.75
N LEU A 47 5.89 2.26 5.87
CA LEU A 47 4.54 1.84 6.28
C LEU A 47 4.56 0.47 6.97
N ALA A 48 5.30 -0.49 6.42
CA ALA A 48 5.47 -1.82 7.02
C ALA A 48 6.10 -1.73 8.43
N SER A 49 7.06 -0.83 8.64
CA SER A 49 7.67 -0.61 9.97
C SER A 49 6.68 -0.08 11.01
N LEU A 50 5.61 0.60 10.57
CA LEU A 50 4.52 1.09 11.41
C LEU A 50 3.38 0.05 11.57
N GLY A 51 3.51 -1.12 10.93
CA GLY A 51 2.47 -2.14 10.87
C GLY A 51 1.28 -1.74 10.01
N ILE A 52 1.48 -0.84 9.04
CA ILE A 52 0.45 -0.35 8.13
C ILE A 52 0.64 -1.03 6.77
N GLN A 53 -0.43 -1.61 6.24
CA GLN A 53 -0.43 -2.23 4.93
C GLN A 53 -0.49 -1.19 3.81
N MET A 54 0.24 -1.40 2.73
CA MET A 54 0.16 -0.55 1.54
C MET A 54 -0.47 -1.34 0.39
N ALA A 55 -1.47 -0.76 -0.26
CA ALA A 55 -2.05 -1.29 -1.50
C ALA A 55 -1.92 -0.23 -2.60
N ILE A 56 -1.57 -0.66 -3.81
CA ILE A 56 -1.45 0.22 -4.98
C ILE A 56 -2.57 -0.11 -5.96
N ALA A 57 -3.22 0.90 -6.49
CA ALA A 57 -4.32 0.76 -7.43
C ALA A 57 -4.12 1.62 -8.68
N SER A 58 -4.85 1.26 -9.74
CA SER A 58 -5.03 2.10 -10.93
C SER A 58 -3.76 2.41 -11.72
N LEU A 59 -2.71 1.60 -11.62
CA LEU A 59 -1.50 1.82 -12.42
C LEU A 59 -1.74 1.55 -13.91
N GLY A 60 -1.21 2.43 -14.76
CA GLY A 60 -1.13 2.16 -16.20
C GLY A 60 -0.21 0.98 -16.53
N TRP A 61 -0.53 0.25 -17.61
CA TRP A 61 0.25 -0.93 -18.04
C TRP A 61 1.76 -0.68 -18.15
N GLN A 62 2.15 0.47 -18.69
CA GLN A 62 3.57 0.82 -18.85
C GLN A 62 4.30 0.93 -17.51
N ALA A 63 3.66 1.50 -16.49
CA ALA A 63 4.20 1.61 -15.15
C ALA A 63 4.35 0.21 -14.49
N ILE A 64 3.33 -0.64 -14.62
CA ILE A 64 3.36 -2.03 -14.10
C ILE A 64 4.54 -2.80 -14.71
N GLN A 65 4.74 -2.71 -16.03
CA GLN A 65 5.85 -3.41 -16.71
C GLN A 65 7.22 -2.98 -16.17
N LYS A 66 7.41 -1.67 -15.93
CA LYS A 66 8.66 -1.16 -15.35
C LYS A 66 8.86 -1.62 -13.91
N MET A 67 7.79 -1.62 -13.11
CA MET A 67 7.84 -2.14 -11.74
C MET A 67 8.18 -3.63 -11.71
N LYS A 68 7.64 -4.44 -12.64
CA LYS A 68 7.98 -5.87 -12.77
C LYS A 68 9.45 -6.06 -13.18
N LEU A 69 9.92 -5.33 -14.19
CA LEU A 69 11.31 -5.40 -14.64
C LEU A 69 12.30 -5.01 -13.53
N ALA A 70 11.92 -4.04 -12.70
CA ALA A 70 12.71 -3.60 -11.55
C ALA A 70 12.49 -4.45 -10.30
N HIS A 71 11.73 -5.55 -10.33
CA HIS A 71 11.41 -6.39 -9.17
C HIS A 71 10.77 -5.63 -7.99
N VAL A 72 10.16 -4.46 -8.24
CA VAL A 72 9.44 -3.70 -7.19
C VAL A 72 8.14 -4.41 -6.85
N VAL A 73 7.48 -5.00 -7.84
CA VAL A 73 6.28 -5.82 -7.64
C VAL A 73 6.55 -6.96 -6.67
N ASP A 74 7.66 -7.68 -6.82
CA ASP A 74 8.04 -8.79 -5.94
C ASP A 74 8.30 -8.33 -4.49
N ARG A 75 8.84 -7.11 -4.34
CA ARG A 75 9.18 -6.53 -3.03
C ARG A 75 7.98 -5.96 -2.28
N ILE A 76 6.97 -5.46 -3.01
CA ILE A 76 5.71 -4.97 -2.45
C ILE A 76 4.72 -6.15 -2.23
N GLY A 77 4.77 -7.15 -3.11
CA GLY A 77 3.84 -8.27 -3.16
C GLY A 77 2.81 -8.08 -4.26
N GLU A 78 2.67 -9.09 -5.13
CA GLU A 78 1.70 -9.06 -6.24
C GLU A 78 0.25 -8.92 -5.74
N ASP A 79 -0.05 -9.49 -4.58
CA ASP A 79 -1.38 -9.43 -3.95
C ASP A 79 -1.77 -8.03 -3.45
N TRP A 80 -0.83 -7.07 -3.46
CA TRP A 80 -1.05 -5.68 -3.02
C TRP A 80 -1.10 -4.68 -4.19
N ILE A 81 -1.16 -5.18 -5.42
CA ILE A 81 -1.24 -4.35 -6.64
C ILE A 81 -2.53 -4.69 -7.39
N PHE A 82 -3.42 -3.72 -7.48
CA PHE A 82 -4.79 -3.87 -7.99
C PHE A 82 -5.02 -3.01 -9.24
N LEU A 83 -5.99 -3.39 -10.07
CA LEU A 83 -6.34 -2.59 -11.25
C LEU A 83 -7.22 -1.40 -10.86
N THR A 84 -7.97 -1.50 -9.77
CA THR A 84 -8.87 -0.44 -9.29
C THR A 84 -8.78 -0.26 -7.78
N VAL A 85 -9.14 0.95 -7.31
CA VAL A 85 -9.26 1.23 -5.88
C VAL A 85 -10.32 0.34 -5.23
N GLY A 86 -11.41 0.01 -5.94
CA GLY A 86 -12.47 -0.87 -5.44
C GLY A 86 -11.95 -2.27 -5.09
N GLU A 87 -11.17 -2.88 -5.99
CA GLU A 87 -10.52 -4.18 -5.74
C GLU A 87 -9.53 -4.10 -4.59
N ALA A 88 -8.77 -3.01 -4.48
CA ALA A 88 -7.83 -2.83 -3.38
C ALA A 88 -8.55 -2.81 -2.03
N VAL A 89 -9.66 -2.08 -1.94
CA VAL A 89 -10.50 -2.02 -0.74
C VAL A 89 -11.05 -3.41 -0.39
N GLU A 90 -11.56 -4.14 -1.36
CA GLU A 90 -12.06 -5.51 -1.15
C GLU A 90 -10.96 -6.48 -0.71
N GLY A 91 -9.79 -6.45 -1.35
CA GLY A 91 -8.61 -7.23 -0.98
C GLY A 91 -8.15 -6.96 0.45
N CYS A 92 -8.13 -5.69 0.86
CA CYS A 92 -7.81 -5.33 2.23
C CYS A 92 -8.85 -5.83 3.25
N LEU A 93 -10.14 -5.67 2.95
CA LEU A 93 -11.23 -6.13 3.83
C LEU A 93 -11.22 -7.66 4.00
N THR A 94 -10.83 -8.41 2.96
CA THR A 94 -10.71 -9.86 3.02
C THR A 94 -9.46 -10.31 3.78
N ALA A 95 -8.32 -9.63 3.59
CA ALA A 95 -7.10 -9.87 4.36
C ALA A 95 -7.31 -9.67 5.87
N HIS A 96 -8.08 -8.65 6.27
CA HIS A 96 -8.44 -8.42 7.67
C HIS A 96 -9.38 -9.50 8.24
N LYS A 97 -10.24 -10.09 7.41
CA LYS A 97 -11.14 -11.19 7.82
C LYS A 97 -10.41 -12.51 7.99
N GLY A 98 -9.31 -12.73 7.26
CA GLY A 98 -8.47 -13.93 7.40
C GLY A 98 -7.79 -14.07 8.77
N SER A 99 -7.55 -12.95 9.48
CA SER A 99 -6.95 -12.93 10.83
C SER A 99 -7.99 -13.14 11.96
N ALA A 100 -9.29 -13.08 11.63
CA ALA A 100 -10.40 -13.20 12.60
C ALA A 100 -11.11 -14.57 12.56
N MET A 101 -10.69 -15.50 11.70
CA MET A 101 -11.22 -16.87 11.60
C MET A 101 -10.18 -17.90 12.07
N GLU A 102 -9.67 -17.72 13.28
CA GLU A 102 -9.19 -18.83 14.12
C GLU A 102 -10.04 -18.80 15.40
N CYS A 103 -11.09 -19.63 15.44
CA CYS A 103 -11.86 -20.00 16.63
C CYS A 103 -12.17 -21.50 16.52
#